data_AF-A0A6I0S102-F1
#
_entry.id   AF-A0A6I0S102-F1
#
_cell.length_a   1.000
_cell.length_b   1.000
_cell.length_c   1.000
_cell.angle_alpha   90.00
_cell.angle_beta   90.00
_cell.angle_gamma   90.00
#
_symmetry.space_group_name_H-M   'P 1'
#
loop_
_entity.id
_entity.type
_entity.pdbx_description
1 polymer ?
#
loop_
_entity_poly.entity_id
_entity_poly.type
_entity_poly.pdbx_seq_one_letter_code
_entity_poly.pdbx_strand_id
1 'polypeptide(L)'
;MSDRATTTASLTFESLYGTHHGWLKSWLTRKLQSAFDADDIAQDTFLRVMVSETLSTIRDPRSFLCTIAKRVMVDLFRRNALEKAYLEMLAL
;
A
#
# COMPACT_ATOMS: atom_id res chain seq x y z
N MET A 1 34.54 27.98 -6.80
CA MET A 1 34.79 26.55 -6.56
C MET A 1 34.30 26.22 -5.16
N SER A 2 33.65 25.07 -5.02
CA SER A 2 33.12 24.43 -3.79
C SER A 2 31.96 25.17 -3.10
N ASP A 3 30.84 24.57 -2.72
CA ASP A 3 30.47 23.15 -2.65
C ASP A 3 28.93 23.08 -2.66
N ARG A 4 28.31 22.47 -3.69
CA ARG A 4 26.88 22.18 -3.65
C ARG A 4 26.73 20.94 -2.77
N ALA A 5 26.50 21.15 -1.48
CA ALA A 5 26.07 20.10 -0.58
C ALA A 5 24.81 19.44 -1.18
N THR A 6 24.97 18.24 -1.72
CA THR A 6 23.87 17.38 -2.13
C THR A 6 23.18 16.91 -0.85
N THR A 7 22.26 17.72 -0.32
CA THR A 7 21.36 17.29 0.75
C THR A 7 20.63 16.06 0.24
N THR A 8 21.02 14.87 0.72
CA THR A 8 20.29 13.64 0.46
C THR A 8 18.98 13.79 1.24
N ALA A 9 17.95 14.30 0.58
CA ALA A 9 16.66 14.53 1.22
C ALA A 9 16.16 13.19 1.78
N SER A 10 15.99 13.11 3.09
CA SER A 10 15.40 11.95 3.73
C SER A 10 13.96 11.81 3.25
N LEU A 11 13.56 10.62 2.84
CA LEU A 11 12.19 10.34 2.41
C LEU A 11 11.24 10.60 3.58
N THR A 12 10.32 11.54 3.43
CA THR A 12 9.27 11.81 4.42
C THR A 12 8.00 11.03 4.07
N PHE A 13 7.11 10.85 5.05
CA PHE A 13 5.83 10.22 4.78
C PHE A 13 4.99 11.04 3.80
N GLU A 14 4.95 12.37 3.95
CA GLU A 14 4.17 13.27 3.10
C GLU A 14 4.63 13.19 1.64
N SER A 15 5.95 13.19 1.42
CA SER A 15 6.52 13.08 0.06
C SER A 15 6.26 11.71 -0.55
N LEU A 16 6.38 10.62 0.23
CA LEU A 16 6.05 9.27 -0.21
C LEU A 16 4.55 9.17 -0.58
N TYR A 17 3.66 9.63 0.29
CA TYR A 17 2.22 9.56 0.10
C TYR A 17 1.78 10.41 -1.10
N GLY A 18 2.15 11.69 -1.13
CA GLY A 18 1.76 12.61 -2.20
C GLY A 18 2.25 12.16 -3.58
N THR A 19 3.45 11.57 -3.65
CA THR A 19 4.05 11.12 -4.93
C THR A 19 3.47 9.80 -5.40
N HIS A 20 3.16 8.87 -4.49
CA HIS A 20 2.88 7.47 -4.86
C HIS A 20 1.44 7.01 -4.64
N HIS A 21 0.62 7.74 -3.87
CA HIS A 21 -0.76 7.34 -3.60
C HIS A 21 -1.59 7.18 -4.87
N GLY A 22 -1.61 8.19 -5.76
CA GLY A 22 -2.40 8.14 -6.99
C GLY A 22 -1.96 7.02 -7.95
N TRP A 23 -0.66 6.77 -8.04
CA TRP A 23 -0.11 5.66 -8.82
C TRP A 23 -0.50 4.30 -8.23
N LEU A 24 -0.36 4.13 -6.91
CA LEU A 24 -0.68 2.88 -6.24
C LEU A 24 -2.17 2.56 -6.35
N LYS A 25 -3.04 3.55 -6.09
CA LYS A 25 -4.49 3.43 -6.29
C LYS A 25 -4.82 2.99 -7.71
N SER A 26 -4.26 3.68 -8.72
CA SER A 26 -4.50 3.34 -10.14
C SER A 26 -4.05 1.91 -10.48
N TRP A 27 -2.91 1.49 -9.94
CA TRP A 27 -2.41 0.12 -10.11
C TRP A 27 -3.32 -0.91 -9.42
N LEU A 28 -3.80 -0.63 -8.21
CA LEU A 28 -4.74 -1.47 -7.46
C LEU A 28 -6.10 -1.56 -8.14
N THR A 29 -6.67 -0.45 -8.62
CA THR A 29 -7.95 -0.45 -9.33
C THR A 29 -7.90 -1.34 -10.57
N ARG A 30 -6.80 -1.32 -11.32
CA ARG A 30 -6.61 -2.22 -12.48
C ARG A 30 -6.50 -3.68 -12.06
N LYS A 31 -5.90 -3.95 -10.90
CA LYS A 31 -5.64 -5.30 -10.39
C LYS A 31 -6.86 -5.94 -9.72
N LEU A 32 -7.68 -5.15 -9.05
CA LEU A 32 -8.85 -5.58 -8.29
C LEU A 32 -10.15 -5.41 -9.06
N GLN A 33 -10.14 -4.60 -10.13
CA GLN A 33 -11.34 -4.18 -10.87
C GLN A 33 -12.42 -3.55 -9.97
N SER A 34 -12.01 -3.00 -8.83
CA SER A 34 -12.86 -2.36 -7.83
C SER A 34 -12.16 -1.10 -7.34
N ALA A 35 -12.84 0.05 -7.42
CA ALA A 35 -12.31 1.31 -6.94
C ALA A 35 -12.35 1.40 -5.40
N PHE A 36 -13.36 0.79 -4.78
CA PHE A 36 -13.53 0.77 -3.32
C PHE A 36 -12.44 -0.06 -2.66
N ASP A 37 -12.25 -1.32 -3.09
CA ASP A 37 -11.19 -2.17 -2.53
C ASP A 37 -9.79 -1.57 -2.78
N ALA A 38 -9.61 -0.87 -3.90
CA ALA A 38 -8.36 -0.20 -4.21
C ALA A 38 -8.06 0.95 -3.25
N ASP A 39 -9.07 1.73 -2.85
CA ASP A 39 -8.92 2.82 -1.87
C ASP A 39 -8.59 2.28 -0.48
N ASP A 40 -9.31 1.24 -0.04
CA ASP A 40 -9.07 0.61 1.26
C ASP A 40 -7.66 0.01 1.34
N ILE A 41 -7.25 -0.75 0.32
CA ILE A 41 -5.92 -1.35 0.29
C ILE A 41 -4.82 -0.30 0.18
N ALA A 42 -5.04 0.78 -0.58
CA ALA A 42 -4.09 1.88 -0.66
C ALA A 42 -3.88 2.51 0.73
N GLN A 43 -4.96 2.81 1.45
CA GLN A 43 -4.88 3.37 2.79
C GLN A 43 -4.18 2.44 3.78
N ASP A 44 -4.61 1.18 3.85
CA ASP A 44 -3.98 0.17 4.72
C ASP A 44 -2.49 0.01 4.42
N THR A 45 -2.10 0.12 3.15
CA THR A 45 -0.69 0.07 2.75
C THR A 45 0.09 1.23 3.37
N PHE A 46 -0.40 2.47 3.23
CA PHE A 46 0.29 3.64 3.77
C PHE A 46 0.25 3.69 5.31
N LEU A 47 -0.84 3.25 5.94
CA LEU A 47 -0.90 3.10 7.40
C LEU A 47 0.15 2.11 7.91
N ARG A 48 0.33 0.96 7.23
CA ARG A 48 1.38 0.00 7.58
C ARG A 48 2.78 0.59 7.45
N VAL A 49 3.03 1.41 6.43
CA VAL A 49 4.32 2.13 6.28
C VAL A 49 4.55 3.13 7.40
N MET A 50 3.50 3.86 7.80
CA MET A 50 3.57 4.85 8.88
C MET A 50 3.91 4.16 10.21
N VAL A 51 3.26 3.04 10.52
CA VAL A 51 3.46 2.29 11.78
C VAL A 51 4.80 1.55 11.80
N SER A 52 5.32 1.10 10.66
CA SER A 52 6.57 0.32 10.62
C SER A 52 7.84 1.16 10.74
N GLU A 53 7.75 2.50 10.71
CA GLU A 53 8.90 3.43 10.79
C GLU A 53 10.02 3.15 9.76
N THR A 54 9.69 2.45 8.66
CA THR A 54 10.68 1.95 7.69
C THR A 54 11.15 3.00 6.68
N LEU A 55 10.64 4.24 6.73
CA LEU A 55 10.82 5.26 5.69
C LEU A 55 12.29 5.48 5.31
N SER A 56 13.19 5.50 6.30
CA SER A 56 14.64 5.67 6.11
C SER A 56 15.32 4.52 5.35
N THR A 57 14.67 3.36 5.26
CA THR A 57 15.21 2.14 4.64
C THR A 57 14.68 1.91 3.22
N ILE A 58 13.67 2.69 2.79
CA ILE A 58 13.03 2.53 1.48
C ILE A 58 13.95 3.06 0.39
N ARG A 59 14.53 2.15 -0.41
CA ARG A 59 15.37 2.49 -1.58
C ARG A 59 14.56 2.65 -2.86
N ASP A 60 13.53 1.82 -3.04
CA ASP A 60 12.60 1.89 -4.16
C ASP A 60 11.15 1.94 -3.65
N PRO A 61 10.55 3.16 -3.58
CA PRO A 61 9.21 3.37 -3.08
C PRO A 61 8.14 2.51 -3.75
N ARG A 62 8.19 2.37 -5.08
CA ARG A 62 7.12 1.68 -5.83
C ARG A 62 7.14 0.19 -5.56
N SER A 63 8.31 -0.44 -5.64
CA SER A 63 8.43 -1.87 -5.34
C SER A 63 8.11 -2.19 -3.88
N PHE A 64 8.54 -1.32 -2.96
CA PHE A 64 8.22 -1.46 -1.54
C PHE A 64 6.71 -1.39 -1.28
N LEU A 65 6.04 -0.35 -1.79
CA LEU A 65 4.59 -0.19 -1.67
C LEU A 65 3.83 -1.36 -2.28
N CYS A 66 4.21 -1.81 -3.48
CA CYS A 66 3.65 -3.01 -4.10
C CYS A 66 3.78 -4.26 -3.22
N THR A 67 4.88 -4.41 -2.50
CA THR A 67 5.12 -5.56 -1.62
C THR A 67 4.16 -5.54 -0.43
N ILE A 68 4.00 -4.39 0.22
CA ILE A 68 3.06 -4.24 1.32
C ILE A 68 1.62 -4.40 0.83
N ALA A 69 1.24 -3.73 -0.26
CA ALA A 69 -0.10 -3.82 -0.84
C ALA A 69 -0.47 -5.26 -1.23
N LYS A 70 0.48 -6.06 -1.73
CA LYS A 70 0.26 -7.50 -1.98
C LYS A 70 -0.07 -8.28 -0.72
N ARG A 71 0.58 -7.97 0.41
CA ARG A 71 0.27 -8.62 1.70
C ARG A 71 -1.13 -8.22 2.18
N VAL A 72 -1.47 -6.93 2.11
CA VAL A 72 -2.81 -6.41 2.45
C VAL A 72 -3.89 -7.10 1.60
N MET A 73 -3.68 -7.20 0.28
CA MET A 73 -4.60 -7.91 -0.63
C MET A 73 -4.82 -9.37 -0.22
N VAL A 74 -3.75 -10.08 0.12
CA VAL A 74 -3.85 -11.48 0.53
C VAL A 74 -4.65 -11.60 1.83
N ASP A 75 -4.44 -10.69 2.78
CA ASP A 75 -5.21 -10.65 4.04
C ASP A 75 -6.70 -10.39 3.77
N LEU A 76 -7.03 -9.45 2.88
CA LEU A 76 -8.41 -9.16 2.47
C LEU A 76 -9.09 -10.38 1.83
N PHE A 77 -8.44 -11.02 0.86
CA PHE A 77 -9.02 -12.18 0.18
C PHE A 77 -9.22 -13.37 1.12
N ARG A 78 -8.33 -13.57 2.09
CA ARG A 78 -8.52 -14.58 3.14
C ARG A 78 -9.74 -14.29 3.99
N ARG A 79 -9.96 -13.02 4.38
CA ARG A 79 -11.14 -12.61 5.16
C ARG A 79 -12.44 -12.81 4.36
N ASN A 80 -12.48 -12.37 3.10
CA ASN A 80 -13.67 -12.50 2.26
C ASN A 80 -14.01 -13.97 1.97
N ALA A 81 -12.99 -14.83 1.80
CA ALA A 81 -13.21 -16.27 1.61
C ALA A 81 -13.83 -16.92 2.86
N LEU A 82 -13.38 -16.54 4.06
CA LEU A 82 -13.94 -17.02 5.32
C LEU A 82 -15.39 -16.56 5.50
N GLU A 83 -15.65 -15.28 5.26
CA GLU A 83 -17.01 -14.71 5.36
C GLU A 83 -17.96 -15.41 4.39
N LYS A 84 -17.54 -15.62 3.14
CA LYS A 84 -18.33 -16.34 2.15
C LYS A 84 -18.64 -17.78 2.59
N ALA A 85 -17.63 -18.53 3.05
CA ALA A 85 -17.83 -19.90 3.53
C ALA A 85 -18.80 -19.96 4.73
N TYR A 86 -18.75 -18.96 5.62
CA TYR A 86 -19.67 -18.85 6.73
C TYR A 86 -21.11 -18.57 6.28
N LEU A 87 -21.31 -17.64 5.34
CA LEU A 87 -22.63 -17.34 4.78
C LEU A 87 -23.23 -18.55 4.02
N GLU A 88 -22.39 -19.32 3.32
CA GLU A 88 -22.81 -20.56 2.67
C GLU A 88 -23.29 -21.61 3.67
N MET A 89 -22.65 -21.73 4.84
CA MET A 89 -23.08 -22.64 5.91
C MET A 89 -24.42 -22.24 6.52
N LEU A 90 -24.67 -20.94 6.70
CA LEU A 90 -25.95 -20.45 7.23
C LEU A 90 -27.12 -20.55 6.25
N ALA A 91 -26.83 -20.68 4.96
CA ALA A 91 -27.84 -20.83 3.90
C ALA A 91 -28.26 -22.30 3.68
N LEU A 92 -27.64 -23.25 4.40
CA LEU A 92 -27.81 -24.69 4.29
C LEU A 92 -28.71 -25.22 5.42
#